data_AF-A0A3N5A0K0-F1
#
_entry.id   AF-A0A3N5A0K0-F1
#
_cell.length_a   1.000
_cell.length_b   1.000
_cell.length_c   1.000
_cell.angle_alpha   90.00
_cell.angle_beta   90.00
_cell.angle_gamma   90.00
#
_symmetry.space_group_name_H-M   'P 1'
#
loop_
_entity.id
_entity.type
_entity.pdbx_description
1 polymer ?
#
loop_
_entity_poly.entity_id
_entity_poly.type
_entity_poly.pdbx_seq_one_letter_code
_entity_poly.pdbx_strand_id
1 'polypeptide(L)'
;MSTEPDARLLNWRFVVPGEPAGLLLLPATTERLPGAVSPGRAALAVALRNRRYPAVATPDLAAWVLRHRPRAAHRMLTDMATAVAPGGWLCVGFPNRWYPAAPLRPGSLSLTAALRATRRAGLTGAAVYAALPDQRRAAFLVPMARPAEMDHTLSVLFDTSFPSGGRGAVAFRRILTVLRRVALAAPRARRRLMPAYYVVARRPT
;
A
#
# COMPACT_ATOMS: atom_id res chain seq x y z
N MET A 1 -2.55 11.95 17.74
CA MET A 1 -1.96 10.80 17.01
C MET A 1 -1.31 11.34 15.75
N SER A 2 0.01 11.20 15.60
CA SER A 2 0.75 11.94 14.57
C SER A 2 0.17 11.68 13.18
N THR A 3 -0.03 12.77 12.45
CA THR A 3 -0.31 12.86 11.01
C THR A 3 0.91 12.46 10.17
N GLU A 4 1.87 11.78 10.80
CA GLU A 4 3.13 11.42 10.18
C GLU A 4 2.86 10.37 9.10
N PRO A 5 3.40 10.59 7.89
CA PRO A 5 3.27 9.65 6.81
C PRO A 5 3.83 8.30 7.20
N ASP A 6 3.17 7.27 6.73
CA ASP A 6 3.58 5.93 7.03
C ASP A 6 4.84 5.58 6.22
N ALA A 7 6.01 5.63 6.86
CA ALA A 7 7.30 5.29 6.24
C ALA A 7 7.28 3.93 5.54
N ARG A 8 6.32 3.05 5.91
CA ARG A 8 6.03 1.79 5.24
C ARG A 8 5.70 1.91 3.76
N LEU A 9 5.44 3.13 3.29
CA LEU A 9 4.91 3.35 1.97
C LEU A 9 5.93 4.01 1.02
N LEU A 10 7.23 3.99 1.34
CA LEU A 10 8.26 4.67 0.54
C LEU A 10 9.05 3.74 -0.40
N ASN A 11 8.82 2.43 -0.38
CA ASN A 11 9.59 1.43 -1.14
C ASN A 11 8.90 0.90 -2.40
N TRP A 12 7.84 1.55 -2.86
CA TRP A 12 7.02 1.06 -3.98
C TRP A 12 7.78 0.94 -5.32
N ARG A 13 8.88 1.70 -5.50
CA ARG A 13 9.72 1.68 -6.70
C ARG A 13 10.40 0.33 -6.94
N PHE A 14 10.65 -0.44 -5.88
CA PHE A 14 11.28 -1.77 -5.96
C PHE A 14 10.35 -2.89 -6.45
N VAL A 15 9.04 -2.65 -6.50
CA VAL A 15 8.04 -3.67 -6.85
C VAL A 15 7.33 -3.40 -8.16
N VAL A 16 7.73 -2.33 -8.89
CA VAL A 16 7.14 -1.97 -10.18
C VAL A 16 8.07 -2.30 -11.34
N PRO A 17 7.54 -2.51 -12.57
CA PRO A 17 8.35 -2.93 -13.73
C PRO A 17 9.35 -1.88 -14.27
N GLY A 18 9.29 -0.64 -13.78
CA GLY A 18 10.07 0.51 -14.26
C GLY A 18 9.26 1.81 -14.12
N GLU A 19 9.90 2.96 -14.35
CA GLU A 19 9.30 4.29 -14.15
C GLU A 19 9.13 5.03 -15.48
N PRO A 20 7.99 4.87 -16.17
CA PRO A 20 7.80 5.53 -17.46
C PRO A 20 7.64 7.04 -17.28
N ALA A 21 8.15 7.81 -18.24
CA ALA A 21 7.95 9.26 -18.29
C ALA A 21 6.45 9.60 -18.31
N GLY A 22 6.06 10.62 -17.54
CA GLY A 22 4.66 11.05 -17.45
C GLY A 22 3.77 10.13 -16.62
N LEU A 23 4.32 9.24 -15.78
CA LEU A 23 3.51 8.47 -14.83
C LEU A 23 2.77 9.39 -13.86
N LEU A 24 1.57 9.00 -13.44
CA LEU A 24 0.81 9.70 -12.41
C LEU A 24 1.29 9.24 -11.03
N LEU A 25 1.89 10.13 -10.25
CA LEU A 25 2.34 9.87 -8.89
C LEU A 25 1.50 10.64 -7.88
N LEU A 26 0.86 9.91 -6.98
CA LEU A 26 0.18 10.43 -5.79
C LEU A 26 1.06 10.20 -4.56
N PRO A 27 2.00 11.11 -4.25
CA PRO A 27 3.02 10.89 -3.24
C PRO A 27 2.45 10.72 -1.84
N ALA A 28 3.11 9.92 -0.99
CA ALA A 28 2.74 9.81 0.42
C ALA A 28 3.19 11.05 1.24
N THR A 29 4.16 11.83 0.74
CA THR A 29 4.87 12.93 1.44
C THR A 29 5.39 14.01 0.48
N THR A 30 6.60 14.52 0.72
CA THR A 30 7.44 15.31 -0.18
C THR A 30 8.10 14.49 -1.29
N GLU A 31 7.76 13.20 -1.41
CA GLU A 31 8.25 12.36 -2.50
C GLU A 31 8.02 13.02 -3.86
N ARG A 32 9.09 13.09 -4.65
CA ARG A 32 9.07 13.62 -6.01
C ARG A 32 9.79 12.64 -6.93
N LEU A 33 9.27 12.53 -8.14
CA LEU A 33 9.89 11.78 -9.21
C LEU A 33 10.02 12.69 -10.43
N PRO A 34 11.24 12.92 -10.96
CA PRO A 34 11.42 13.71 -12.17
C PRO A 34 10.57 13.16 -13.32
N GLY A 35 9.86 14.04 -14.03
CA GLY A 35 9.00 13.66 -15.15
C GLY A 35 7.66 13.01 -14.77
N ALA A 36 7.36 12.82 -13.48
CA ALA A 36 6.04 12.36 -13.04
C ALA A 36 5.02 13.51 -13.00
N VAL A 37 3.77 13.18 -13.29
CA VAL A 37 2.63 14.06 -13.09
C VAL A 37 2.14 13.88 -11.66
N SER A 38 2.20 14.92 -10.84
CA SER A 38 1.71 14.91 -9.46
C SER A 38 0.70 16.04 -9.25
N PRO A 39 -0.59 15.80 -9.53
CA PRO A 39 -1.61 16.82 -9.38
C PRO A 39 -1.82 17.16 -7.91
N GLY A 40 -2.13 18.42 -7.61
CA GLY A 40 -2.67 18.81 -6.31
C GLY A 40 -4.01 18.12 -6.03
N ARG A 41 -4.41 18.01 -4.76
CA ARG A 41 -5.64 17.33 -4.34
C ARG A 41 -6.89 17.81 -5.08
N ALA A 42 -7.02 19.11 -5.34
CA ALA A 42 -8.14 19.70 -6.05
C ALA A 42 -8.21 19.29 -7.53
N ALA A 43 -7.05 19.10 -8.17
CA ALA A 43 -6.94 18.75 -9.59
C ALA A 43 -7.00 17.23 -9.84
N LEU A 44 -6.87 16.39 -8.80
CA LEU A 44 -6.76 14.94 -8.95
C LEU A 44 -7.96 14.32 -9.69
N ALA A 45 -9.18 14.72 -9.33
CA ALA A 45 -10.39 14.17 -9.96
C ALA A 45 -10.46 14.50 -11.46
N VAL A 46 -9.93 15.65 -11.88
CA VAL A 46 -9.84 16.04 -13.31
C VAL A 46 -8.72 15.24 -13.99
N ALA A 47 -7.55 15.16 -13.35
CA ALA A 47 -6.40 14.43 -13.87
C ALA A 47 -6.69 12.95 -14.14
N LEU A 48 -7.47 12.29 -13.27
CA LEU A 48 -7.87 10.88 -13.42
C LEU A 48 -8.92 10.65 -14.53
N ARG A 49 -9.74 11.66 -14.83
CA ARG A 49 -10.81 11.55 -15.85
C ARG A 49 -10.32 11.85 -17.25
N ASN A 50 -9.45 12.85 -17.41
CA ASN A 50 -9.16 13.43 -18.72
C ASN A 50 -7.97 12.77 -19.43
N ARG A 51 -7.17 11.97 -18.72
CA ARG A 51 -5.93 11.41 -19.26
C ARG A 51 -5.77 9.95 -18.87
N ARG A 52 -5.13 9.20 -19.77
CA ARG A 52 -4.55 7.89 -19.46
C ARG A 52 -3.04 8.02 -19.26
N TYR A 53 -2.52 7.30 -18.28
CA TYR A 53 -1.12 7.36 -17.88
C TYR A 53 -0.45 6.01 -18.13
N PRO A 54 0.82 6.00 -18.61
CA PRO A 54 1.56 4.75 -18.80
C PRO A 54 1.77 4.00 -17.48
N ALA A 55 1.74 4.72 -16.36
CA ALA A 55 1.66 4.14 -15.03
C ALA A 55 0.95 5.06 -14.04
N VAL A 56 0.39 4.46 -13.00
CA VAL A 56 -0.20 5.17 -11.86
C VAL A 56 0.35 4.58 -10.57
N ALA A 57 0.94 5.41 -9.72
CA ALA A 57 1.51 5.02 -8.43
C ALA A 57 0.88 5.84 -7.28
N THR A 58 0.34 5.18 -6.26
CA THR A 58 0.05 5.81 -4.97
C THR A 58 0.63 4.96 -3.86
N PRO A 59 1.65 5.45 -3.14
CA PRO A 59 2.24 4.65 -2.09
C PRO A 59 1.35 4.61 -0.84
N ASP A 60 0.62 5.69 -0.54
CA ASP A 60 -0.40 5.71 0.51
C ASP A 60 -1.74 6.24 -0.01
N LEU A 61 -2.61 5.35 -0.48
CA LEU A 61 -3.96 5.70 -0.91
C LEU A 61 -4.75 6.38 0.22
N ALA A 62 -4.54 5.97 1.48
CA ALA A 62 -5.28 6.53 2.60
C ALA A 62 -4.92 8.00 2.86
N ALA A 63 -3.70 8.42 2.52
CA ALA A 63 -3.30 9.83 2.58
C ALA A 63 -4.10 10.70 1.58
N TRP A 64 -4.54 10.14 0.45
CA TRP A 64 -5.26 10.85 -0.61
C TRP A 64 -6.78 10.85 -0.44
N VAL A 65 -7.31 9.96 0.40
CA VAL A 65 -8.74 9.83 0.64
C VAL A 65 -9.23 10.87 1.66
N LEU A 66 -10.27 11.61 1.29
CA LEU A 66 -10.94 12.55 2.20
C LEU A 66 -11.60 11.79 3.37
N ARG A 67 -11.30 12.22 4.59
CA ARG A 67 -11.58 11.51 5.87
C ARG A 67 -13.06 11.23 6.19
N HIS A 68 -14.03 11.67 5.38
CA HIS A 68 -15.45 11.65 5.75
C HIS A 68 -16.38 10.94 4.76
N ARG A 69 -15.86 10.24 3.74
CA ARG A 69 -16.70 9.57 2.75
C ARG A 69 -16.57 8.04 2.79
N PRO A 70 -17.63 7.30 3.16
CA PRO A 70 -17.60 5.85 3.05
C PRO A 70 -17.34 5.46 1.58
N ARG A 71 -16.51 4.42 1.39
CA ARG A 71 -16.09 3.90 0.06
C ARG A 71 -15.19 4.84 -0.76
N ALA A 72 -14.73 5.98 -0.22
CA ALA A 72 -13.88 6.91 -0.98
C ALA A 72 -12.56 6.28 -1.44
N ALA A 73 -11.92 5.44 -0.63
CA ALA A 73 -10.73 4.69 -1.05
C ALA A 73 -11.01 3.74 -2.21
N HIS A 74 -12.16 3.05 -2.19
CA HIS A 74 -12.53 2.15 -3.29
C HIS A 74 -12.78 2.94 -4.57
N ARG A 75 -13.49 4.07 -4.50
CA ARG A 75 -13.75 4.92 -5.69
C ARG A 75 -12.43 5.47 -6.26
N MET A 76 -11.59 6.04 -5.39
CA MET A 76 -10.27 6.55 -5.79
C MET A 76 -9.43 5.46 -6.47
N LEU A 77 -9.39 4.25 -5.89
CA LEU A 77 -8.68 3.13 -6.49
C LEU A 77 -9.26 2.73 -7.86
N THR A 78 -10.59 2.70 -8.02
CA THR A 78 -11.22 2.43 -9.32
C THR A 78 -10.87 3.50 -10.35
N ASP A 79 -10.92 4.77 -9.97
CA ASP A 79 -10.59 5.90 -10.86
C ASP A 79 -9.12 5.84 -11.30
N MET A 80 -8.21 5.59 -10.34
CA MET A 80 -6.79 5.36 -10.61
C MET A 80 -6.54 4.18 -11.54
N ALA A 81 -7.19 3.04 -11.29
CA ALA A 81 -7.06 1.85 -12.11
C ALA A 81 -7.56 2.10 -13.54
N THR A 82 -8.64 2.86 -13.69
CA THR A 82 -9.22 3.26 -14.99
C THR A 82 -8.31 4.23 -15.74
N ALA A 83 -7.57 5.08 -15.02
CA ALA A 83 -6.63 6.02 -15.59
C ALA A 83 -5.33 5.38 -16.14
N VAL A 84 -5.10 4.09 -15.94
CA VAL A 84 -3.95 3.38 -16.53
C VAL A 84 -4.18 3.19 -18.04
N ALA A 85 -3.20 3.56 -18.87
CA ALA A 85 -3.20 3.34 -20.31
C ALA A 85 -3.00 1.85 -20.66
N PRO A 86 -3.43 1.39 -21.85
CA PRO A 86 -3.11 0.03 -22.33
C PRO A 86 -1.61 -0.26 -22.25
N GLY A 87 -1.24 -1.48 -21.86
CA GLY A 87 0.15 -1.88 -21.58
C GLY A 87 0.77 -1.27 -20.30
N GLY A 88 0.07 -0.36 -19.63
CA GLY A 88 0.55 0.30 -18.42
C GLY A 88 0.39 -0.50 -17.13
N TRP A 89 0.78 0.09 -16.01
CA TRP A 89 0.66 -0.55 -14.69
C TRP A 89 0.11 0.39 -13.59
N LEU A 90 -0.49 -0.22 -12.57
CA LEU A 90 -0.93 0.42 -11.33
C LEU A 90 -0.10 -0.14 -10.17
N CYS A 91 0.40 0.74 -9.30
CA CYS A 91 0.94 0.38 -7.99
C CYS A 91 0.21 1.16 -6.90
N VAL A 92 -0.42 0.46 -5.96
CA VAL A 92 -1.21 1.09 -4.90
C VAL A 92 -0.91 0.48 -3.55
N GLY A 93 -0.40 1.30 -2.63
CA GLY A 93 -0.24 0.97 -1.22
C GLY A 93 -1.41 1.49 -0.39
N PHE A 94 -1.87 0.69 0.57
CA PHE A 94 -2.98 1.05 1.46
C PHE A 94 -2.92 0.30 2.79
N PRO A 95 -3.42 0.92 3.88
CA PRO A 95 -3.56 0.24 5.16
C PRO A 95 -4.66 -0.82 5.10
N ASN A 96 -4.39 -1.98 5.71
CA ASN A 96 -5.33 -3.09 5.76
C ASN A 96 -6.45 -2.82 6.76
N ARG A 97 -7.69 -2.83 6.29
CA ARG A 97 -8.88 -2.62 7.12
C ARG A 97 -9.03 -3.65 8.25
N TRP A 98 -8.53 -4.87 8.07
CA TRP A 98 -8.69 -5.95 9.05
C TRP A 98 -7.55 -6.03 10.06
N TYR A 99 -6.58 -5.12 9.99
CA TYR A 99 -5.42 -5.18 10.86
C TYR A 99 -5.80 -4.85 12.31
N PRO A 100 -5.64 -5.79 13.26
CA PRO A 100 -6.21 -5.68 14.59
C PRO A 100 -5.56 -4.58 15.45
N ALA A 101 -4.32 -4.19 15.15
CA ALA A 101 -3.64 -3.14 15.91
C ALA A 101 -3.87 -1.71 15.35
N ALA A 102 -4.63 -1.56 14.25
CA ALA A 102 -5.05 -0.25 13.74
C ALA A 102 -6.35 -0.32 12.89
N PRO A 103 -7.47 -0.85 13.42
CA PRO A 103 -8.62 -1.28 12.61
C PRO A 103 -9.45 -0.15 11.95
N LEU A 104 -9.15 1.13 12.21
CA LEU A 104 -10.04 2.25 11.86
C LEU A 104 -9.35 3.46 11.22
N ARG A 105 -8.24 3.24 10.48
CA ARG A 105 -7.64 4.34 9.70
C ARG A 105 -8.58 4.71 8.54
N PRO A 106 -9.04 5.98 8.43
CA PRO A 106 -9.79 6.43 7.26
C PRO A 106 -8.98 6.16 5.99
N GLY A 107 -9.63 5.67 4.94
CA GLY A 107 -8.94 5.28 3.70
C GLY A 107 -8.39 3.85 3.68
N SER A 108 -8.57 3.06 4.76
CA SER A 108 -8.23 1.63 4.75
C SER A 108 -9.10 0.82 3.80
N LEU A 109 -8.50 -0.23 3.22
CA LEU A 109 -9.14 -1.16 2.30
C LEU A 109 -8.85 -2.60 2.71
N SER A 110 -9.79 -3.49 2.42
CA SER A 110 -9.49 -4.91 2.44
C SER A 110 -8.78 -5.30 1.14
N LEU A 111 -7.83 -6.23 1.21
CA LEU A 111 -7.13 -6.74 0.04
C LEU A 111 -8.11 -7.25 -1.03
N THR A 112 -9.16 -7.97 -0.61
CA THR A 112 -10.20 -8.47 -1.53
C THR A 112 -10.92 -7.33 -2.25
N ALA A 113 -11.22 -6.23 -1.58
CA ALA A 113 -11.86 -5.07 -2.21
C ALA A 113 -10.92 -4.42 -3.24
N ALA A 114 -9.63 -4.28 -2.90
CA ALA A 114 -8.64 -3.72 -3.81
C ALA A 114 -8.44 -4.58 -5.07
N LEU A 115 -8.30 -5.89 -4.91
CA LEU A 115 -8.19 -6.84 -6.03
C LEU A 115 -9.46 -6.86 -6.89
N ARG A 116 -10.64 -6.74 -6.27
CA ARG A 116 -11.91 -6.66 -7.02
C ARG A 116 -12.01 -5.36 -7.81
N ALA A 117 -11.63 -4.23 -7.22
CA ALA A 117 -11.67 -2.92 -7.87
C ALA A 117 -10.72 -2.86 -9.08
N THR A 118 -9.49 -3.32 -8.92
CA THR A 118 -8.49 -3.37 -9.99
C THR A 118 -8.93 -4.29 -11.13
N ARG A 119 -9.40 -5.51 -10.82
CA ARG A 119 -9.91 -6.44 -11.83
C ARG A 119 -11.12 -5.89 -12.58
N ARG A 120 -12.07 -5.27 -11.89
CA ARG A 120 -13.25 -4.65 -12.54
C ARG A 120 -12.88 -3.49 -13.46
N ALA A 121 -11.77 -2.81 -13.21
CA ALA A 121 -11.24 -1.77 -14.09
C ALA A 121 -10.45 -2.34 -15.29
N GLY A 122 -10.36 -3.67 -15.43
CA GLY A 122 -9.65 -4.34 -16.54
C GLY A 122 -8.15 -4.55 -16.31
N LEU A 123 -7.66 -4.40 -15.07
CA LEU A 123 -6.28 -4.77 -14.72
C LEU A 123 -6.19 -6.27 -14.45
N THR A 124 -5.06 -6.89 -14.82
CA THR A 124 -4.78 -8.32 -14.67
C THR A 124 -3.41 -8.53 -14.01
N GLY A 125 -3.09 -9.79 -13.67
CA GLY A 125 -1.77 -10.18 -13.15
C GLY A 125 -1.38 -9.53 -11.83
N ALA A 126 -2.34 -9.33 -10.90
CA ALA A 126 -2.09 -8.61 -9.67
C ALA A 126 -1.07 -9.32 -8.75
N ALA A 127 0.10 -8.71 -8.57
CA ALA A 127 1.08 -9.07 -7.56
C ALA A 127 0.76 -8.34 -6.25
N VAL A 128 0.82 -9.05 -5.12
CA VAL A 128 0.49 -8.51 -3.80
C VAL A 128 1.70 -8.60 -2.90
N TYR A 129 2.02 -7.50 -2.23
CA TYR A 129 3.10 -7.42 -1.24
C TYR A 129 2.55 -6.98 0.10
N ALA A 130 2.99 -7.61 1.18
CA ALA A 130 2.78 -7.08 2.52
C ALA A 130 3.80 -5.98 2.79
N ALA A 131 3.33 -4.83 3.28
CA ALA A 131 4.20 -3.77 3.76
C ALA A 131 4.38 -3.92 5.28
N LEU A 132 5.53 -4.46 5.69
CA LEU A 132 5.84 -4.69 7.09
C LEU A 132 6.50 -3.46 7.72
N PRO A 133 6.14 -3.09 8.96
CA PRO A 133 6.71 -1.93 9.64
C PRO A 133 8.21 -2.11 9.89
N ASP A 134 8.98 -1.11 9.49
CA ASP A 134 10.27 -0.80 10.08
C ASP A 134 10.15 0.63 10.65
N GLN A 135 10.30 0.82 11.96
CA GLN A 135 10.05 2.13 12.59
C GLN A 135 11.13 3.17 12.27
N ARG A 136 12.23 2.79 11.61
CA ARG A 136 13.34 3.69 11.24
C ARG A 136 13.65 3.69 9.74
N ARG A 137 13.03 2.81 8.95
CA ARG A 137 13.30 2.65 7.52
C ARG A 137 12.01 2.54 6.71
N ALA A 138 12.13 2.68 5.40
CA ALA A 138 11.03 2.38 4.49
C ALA A 138 10.62 0.90 4.61
N ALA A 139 9.32 0.56 4.51
CA ALA A 139 8.86 -0.82 4.78
C ALA A 139 9.57 -1.88 3.95
N PHE A 140 9.77 -3.03 4.56
CA PHE A 140 10.00 -4.26 3.81
C PHE A 140 8.72 -4.63 3.06
N LEU A 141 8.83 -4.71 1.73
CA LEU A 141 7.79 -5.21 0.84
C LEU A 141 8.05 -6.68 0.58
N VAL A 142 7.19 -7.55 1.12
CA VAL A 142 7.35 -8.99 1.01
C VAL A 142 6.26 -9.57 0.12
N PRO A 143 6.60 -10.31 -0.97
CA PRO A 143 5.61 -10.93 -1.83
C PRO A 143 4.71 -11.91 -1.05
N MET A 144 3.40 -11.71 -1.11
CA MET A 144 2.43 -12.62 -0.47
C MET A 144 2.37 -14.00 -1.12
N ALA A 145 2.88 -14.13 -2.35
CA ALA A 145 2.94 -15.40 -3.09
C ALA A 145 4.16 -16.26 -2.73
N ARG A 146 5.11 -15.74 -1.93
CA ARG A 146 6.35 -16.43 -1.56
C ARG A 146 6.37 -16.73 -0.06
N PRO A 147 5.73 -17.85 0.38
CA PRO A 147 5.55 -18.15 1.79
C PRO A 147 6.87 -18.31 2.55
N ALA A 148 7.91 -18.88 1.92
CA ALA A 148 9.23 -19.02 2.54
C ALA A 148 9.90 -17.66 2.83
N GLU A 149 9.82 -16.71 1.88
CA GLU A 149 10.34 -15.35 2.09
C GLU A 149 9.57 -14.62 3.20
N MET A 150 8.25 -14.83 3.27
CA MET A 150 7.41 -14.31 4.35
C MET A 150 7.81 -14.89 5.70
N ASP A 151 8.04 -16.20 5.79
CA ASP A 151 8.43 -16.87 7.03
C ASP A 151 9.80 -16.39 7.50
N HIS A 152 10.75 -16.27 6.58
CA HIS A 152 12.06 -15.70 6.86
C HIS A 152 11.96 -14.25 7.35
N THR A 153 11.19 -13.40 6.66
CA THR A 153 11.05 -11.99 7.05
C THR A 153 10.37 -11.84 8.41
N LEU A 154 9.32 -12.62 8.68
CA LEU A 154 8.62 -12.60 9.96
C LEU A 154 9.45 -13.19 11.11
N SER A 155 10.36 -14.12 10.84
CA SER A 155 11.22 -14.73 11.87
C SER A 155 12.47 -13.92 12.18
N VAL A 156 13.08 -13.29 11.18
CA VAL A 156 14.40 -12.63 11.30
C VAL A 156 14.31 -11.11 11.33
N LEU A 157 13.52 -10.49 10.46
CA LEU A 157 13.58 -9.04 10.18
C LEU A 157 12.49 -8.22 10.88
N PHE A 158 11.46 -8.87 11.41
CA PHE A 158 10.34 -8.18 12.05
C PHE A 158 10.71 -7.54 13.41
N ASP A 159 11.83 -7.96 14.02
CA ASP A 159 12.28 -7.49 15.32
C ASP A 159 13.31 -6.35 15.25
N THR A 160 13.87 -6.05 14.06
CA THR A 160 15.15 -5.33 13.96
C THR A 160 15.09 -3.82 14.13
N SER A 161 13.90 -3.20 14.30
CA SER A 161 13.80 -1.73 14.27
C SER A 161 12.74 -1.16 15.22
N PHE A 162 13.11 -0.92 16.48
CA PHE A 162 12.32 -0.14 17.44
C PHE A 162 13.20 0.89 18.18
N PRO A 163 12.88 2.19 18.16
CA PRO A 163 13.43 3.13 19.13
C PRO A 163 12.96 2.78 20.55
N SER A 164 13.88 2.84 21.50
CA SER A 164 13.65 2.66 22.93
C SER A 164 13.03 3.92 23.55
N GLY A 165 11.76 3.85 23.97
CA GLY A 165 11.20 4.82 24.92
C GLY A 165 9.67 4.88 24.96
N GLY A 166 9.09 4.69 26.15
CA GLY A 166 7.67 4.92 26.42
C GLY A 166 6.79 3.65 26.55
N ARG A 167 5.83 3.69 27.49
CA ARG A 167 4.91 2.58 27.78
C ARG A 167 4.08 2.15 26.55
N GLY A 168 3.72 3.10 25.68
CA GLY A 168 3.01 2.83 24.42
C GLY A 168 3.81 2.01 23.41
N ALA A 169 5.12 2.27 23.29
CA ALA A 169 6.01 1.51 22.39
C ALA A 169 6.22 0.07 22.88
N VAL A 170 6.24 -0.16 24.20
CA VAL A 170 6.31 -1.51 24.79
C VAL A 170 5.02 -2.29 24.52
N ALA A 171 3.85 -1.67 24.73
CA ALA A 171 2.56 -2.31 24.47
C ALA A 171 2.40 -2.67 22.99
N PHE A 172 2.74 -1.76 22.08
CA PHE A 172 2.69 -1.99 20.64
C PHE A 172 3.63 -3.13 20.21
N ARG A 173 4.84 -3.20 20.78
CA ARG A 173 5.78 -4.32 20.55
C ARG A 173 5.21 -5.68 20.94
N ARG A 174 4.54 -5.76 22.10
CA ARG A 174 3.90 -7.01 22.53
C ARG A 174 2.81 -7.43 21.56
N ILE A 175 1.98 -6.49 21.12
CA ILE A 175 0.93 -6.76 20.11
C ILE A 175 1.57 -7.29 18.81
N LEU A 176 2.59 -6.60 18.29
CA LEU A 176 3.30 -7.02 17.08
C LEU A 176 3.92 -8.43 17.23
N THR A 177 4.50 -8.73 18.39
CA THR A 177 5.08 -10.06 18.68
C THR A 177 4.02 -11.16 18.64
N VAL A 178 2.85 -10.90 19.22
CA VAL A 178 1.72 -11.85 19.17
C VAL A 178 1.24 -12.03 17.73
N LEU A 179 1.04 -10.93 16.99
CA LEU A 179 0.61 -11.01 15.59
C LEU A 179 1.60 -11.75 14.71
N ARG A 180 2.91 -11.58 14.94
CA ARG A 180 3.99 -12.32 14.30
C ARG A 180 3.86 -13.83 14.55
N ARG A 181 3.71 -14.25 15.82
CA ARG A 181 3.55 -15.66 16.18
C ARG A 181 2.34 -16.28 15.50
N VAL A 182 1.21 -15.57 15.50
CA VAL A 182 -0.01 -16.03 14.82
C VAL A 182 0.20 -16.08 13.30
N ALA A 183 0.87 -15.10 12.70
CA ALA A 183 1.15 -15.09 11.27
C ALA A 183 2.07 -16.24 10.82
N LEU A 184 3.03 -16.63 11.65
CA LEU A 184 3.88 -17.80 11.44
C LEU A 184 3.10 -19.10 11.61
N ALA A 185 2.35 -19.25 12.70
CA ALA A 185 1.61 -20.47 13.00
C ALA A 185 0.39 -20.71 12.09
N ALA A 186 -0.22 -19.64 11.57
CA ALA A 186 -1.44 -19.70 10.76
C ALA A 186 -1.27 -18.92 9.44
N PRO A 187 -0.70 -19.53 8.39
CA PRO A 187 -0.47 -18.86 7.10
C PRO A 187 -1.73 -18.24 6.49
N ARG A 188 -2.90 -18.89 6.67
CA ARG A 188 -4.19 -18.39 6.21
C ARG A 188 -4.61 -17.08 6.88
N ALA A 189 -4.17 -16.83 8.11
CA ALA A 189 -4.49 -15.62 8.86
C ALA A 189 -3.67 -14.40 8.41
N ARG A 190 -2.53 -14.59 7.72
CA ARG A 190 -1.63 -13.50 7.28
C ARG A 190 -2.38 -12.37 6.58
N ARG A 191 -3.35 -12.71 5.72
CA ARG A 191 -4.18 -11.73 4.99
C ARG A 191 -4.92 -10.73 5.89
N ARG A 192 -5.19 -11.07 7.15
CA ARG A 192 -5.82 -10.18 8.12
C ARG A 192 -4.80 -9.51 9.05
N LEU A 193 -3.66 -10.16 9.26
CA LEU A 193 -2.64 -9.75 10.22
C LEU A 193 -1.59 -8.80 9.64
N MET A 194 -1.45 -8.69 8.32
CA MET A 194 -0.52 -7.69 7.75
C MET A 194 -1.09 -6.28 7.90
N PRO A 195 -0.27 -5.28 8.24
CA PRO A 195 -0.75 -3.94 8.52
C PRO A 195 -1.12 -3.13 7.27
N ALA A 196 -0.42 -3.37 6.17
CA ALA A 196 -0.65 -2.68 4.90
C ALA A 196 -0.26 -3.59 3.74
N TYR A 197 -0.77 -3.26 2.56
CA TYR A 197 -0.50 -3.97 1.33
C TYR A 197 -0.09 -3.02 0.22
N TYR A 198 0.73 -3.54 -0.68
CA TYR A 198 0.84 -3.05 -2.05
C TYR A 198 0.17 -4.02 -3.01
N VAL A 199 -0.54 -3.47 -3.97
CA VAL A 199 -1.05 -4.20 -5.13
C VAL A 199 -0.43 -3.58 -6.38
N VAL A 200 0.24 -4.42 -7.16
CA VAL A 200 0.79 -4.05 -8.47
C VAL A 200 0.04 -4.85 -9.53
N ALA A 201 -0.59 -4.19 -10.49
CA ALA A 201 -1.38 -4.84 -11.54
C ALA A 201 -1.13 -4.17 -12.89
N ARG A 202 -1.32 -4.91 -13.99
CA ARG A 202 -1.05 -4.42 -15.36
C ARG A 202 -2.34 -4.29 -16.15
N ARG A 203 -2.37 -3.34 -17.08
CA ARG A 203 -3.42 -3.28 -18.10
C ARG A 203 -2.93 -4.02 -19.35
N PRO A 204 -3.72 -4.94 -19.91
CA PRO A 204 -3.42 -5.51 -21.23
C PRO A 204 -3.26 -4.42 -22.30
N THR A 205 -2.51 -4.71 -23.36
CA THR A 205 -2.37 -3.85 -24.55
C THR A 205 -3.65 -3.83 -25.37
#